data_AF-A0A6B2GCB3-F1
#
_entry.id   AF-A0A6B2GCB3-F1
#
_cell.length_a   1.000
_cell.length_b   1.000
_cell.length_c   1.000
_cell.angle_alpha   90.00
_cell.angle_beta   90.00
_cell.angle_gamma   90.00
#
_symmetry.space_group_name_H-M   'P 1'
#
loop_
_entity.id
_entity.type
_entity.pdbx_description
1 polymer ?
#
loop_
_entity_poly.entity_id
_entity_poly.type
_entity_poly.pdbx_seq_one_letter_code
_entity_poly.pdbx_strand_id
1 'polypeptide(L)'
;KAADVDNDGDMDLILGNRGDNSFYKADTNHVAKMFVNDFDNNGTVEQIFTRNINGKDVPVHLLRELRAQINTPLIKNITYSDYAKITIDELFPKAILDQSLVKICNTFQSLIVLNNKGHFSAKPLPASAQMSTINNITILDINKDGNLDLITTGNNYNYKPQYTRQDASYGDVFFGDGKGNFTWQSNQSTGFFVRGQANDMVLLNANKNAKYILVGLNNDFPQLFKINE
;
A
#
# COMPACT_ATOMS: atom_id res chain seq x y z
N LYS A 1 -1.06 7.20 10.65
CA LYS A 1 -1.45 8.31 11.54
C LYS A 1 -2.03 7.71 12.81
N ALA A 2 -2.07 8.45 13.92
CA ALA A 2 -2.68 8.00 15.17
C ALA A 2 -3.77 8.98 15.62
N ALA A 3 -4.91 8.47 16.08
CA ALA A 3 -6.05 9.25 16.58
C ALA A 3 -7.02 8.33 17.32
N ASP A 4 -7.82 8.87 18.24
CA ASP A 4 -8.93 8.15 18.91
C ASP A 4 -10.14 8.15 17.98
N VAL A 5 -10.33 7.08 17.18
CA VAL A 5 -11.37 7.02 16.15
C VAL A 5 -12.63 6.28 16.61
N ASP A 6 -12.60 5.66 17.79
CA ASP A 6 -13.76 5.03 18.42
C ASP A 6 -14.19 5.67 19.75
N ASN A 7 -13.58 6.81 20.10
CA ASN A 7 -13.90 7.65 21.25
C ASN A 7 -13.75 6.95 22.61
N ASP A 8 -12.82 6.00 22.72
CA ASP A 8 -12.59 5.25 23.95
C ASP A 8 -11.47 5.85 24.85
N GLY A 9 -10.81 6.90 24.35
CA GLY A 9 -9.77 7.66 25.04
C GLY A 9 -8.36 7.15 24.80
N ASP A 10 -8.17 6.11 24.01
CA ASP A 10 -6.85 5.61 23.61
C ASP A 10 -6.56 5.85 22.11
N MET A 11 -5.29 5.67 21.69
CA MET A 11 -4.85 6.03 20.34
C MET A 11 -4.86 4.83 19.40
N ASP A 12 -5.74 4.89 18.40
CA ASP A 12 -5.77 3.95 17.28
C ASP A 12 -4.76 4.32 16.20
N LEU A 13 -4.51 3.38 15.28
CA LEU A 13 -3.64 3.59 14.14
C LEU A 13 -4.40 3.48 12.83
N ILE A 14 -4.25 4.49 11.97
CA ILE A 14 -4.75 4.47 10.59
C ILE A 14 -3.52 4.29 9.69
N LEU A 15 -3.47 3.17 8.99
CA LEU A 15 -2.33 2.72 8.20
C LEU A 15 -2.68 2.72 6.71
N GLY A 16 -2.09 3.65 5.97
CA GLY A 16 -2.13 3.64 4.51
C GLY A 16 -1.14 2.63 3.93
N ASN A 17 -1.57 1.85 2.95
CA ASN A 17 -0.75 0.83 2.31
C ASN A 17 -1.02 0.81 0.79
N ARG A 18 -0.48 -0.19 0.09
CA ARG A 18 -0.59 -0.39 -1.37
C ARG A 18 -2.02 -0.64 -1.85
N GLY A 19 -2.86 -1.23 -1.01
CA GLY A 19 -4.20 -1.70 -1.37
C GLY A 19 -4.20 -3.02 -2.15
N ASP A 20 -5.38 -3.62 -2.24
CA ASP A 20 -5.60 -4.92 -2.91
C ASP A 20 -5.75 -4.79 -4.43
N ASN A 21 -5.96 -3.58 -4.96
CA ASN A 21 -5.99 -3.32 -6.40
C ASN A 21 -4.56 -3.23 -6.95
N SER A 22 -3.87 -4.36 -6.96
CA SER A 22 -2.49 -4.47 -7.43
C SER A 22 -2.22 -5.80 -8.14
N PHE A 23 -1.13 -5.86 -8.91
CA PHE A 23 -0.76 -7.00 -9.76
C PHE A 23 -0.71 -8.36 -9.02
N TYR A 24 -0.42 -8.33 -7.72
CA TYR A 24 -0.43 -9.50 -6.86
C TYR A 24 -0.83 -9.08 -5.45
N LYS A 25 -1.53 -9.97 -4.76
CA LYS A 25 -2.06 -9.73 -3.41
C LYS A 25 -1.16 -10.38 -2.37
N ALA A 26 -1.28 -9.88 -1.15
CA ALA A 26 -0.72 -10.48 0.04
C ALA A 26 -1.82 -10.51 1.10
N ASP A 27 -2.08 -11.71 1.64
CA ASP A 27 -2.98 -11.92 2.77
C ASP A 27 -2.41 -13.03 3.67
N THR A 28 -3.09 -13.35 4.77
CA THR A 28 -2.64 -14.36 5.73
C THR A 28 -2.58 -15.78 5.16
N ASN A 29 -3.39 -16.09 4.14
CA ASN A 29 -3.39 -17.37 3.44
C ASN A 29 -2.44 -17.36 2.23
N HIS A 30 -2.25 -16.20 1.59
CA HIS A 30 -1.43 -16.00 0.41
C HIS A 30 -0.33 -14.97 0.68
N VAL A 31 0.62 -15.35 1.53
CA VAL A 31 1.69 -14.46 1.97
C VAL A 31 2.65 -14.14 0.83
N ALA A 32 2.98 -12.85 0.64
CA ALA A 32 4.05 -12.44 -0.25
C ALA A 32 5.39 -12.46 0.49
N LYS A 33 6.47 -12.85 -0.22
CA LYS A 33 7.81 -12.88 0.36
C LYS A 33 8.80 -12.11 -0.50
N MET A 34 9.87 -11.63 0.12
CA MET A 34 11.04 -11.09 -0.55
C MET A 34 12.26 -11.85 -0.03
N PHE A 35 12.92 -12.56 -0.92
CA PHE A 35 14.18 -13.24 -0.65
C PHE A 35 15.33 -12.33 -1.06
N VAL A 36 16.25 -12.07 -0.14
CA VAL A 36 17.39 -11.18 -0.34
C VAL A 36 18.66 -11.98 -0.15
N ASN A 37 19.45 -12.12 -1.22
CA ASN A 37 20.71 -12.85 -1.24
C ASN A 37 21.54 -12.49 -2.47
N ASP A 38 22.81 -12.92 -2.48
CA ASP A 38 23.65 -13.01 -3.67
C ASP A 38 23.46 -14.39 -4.30
N PHE A 39 22.56 -14.49 -5.28
CA PHE A 39 22.06 -15.79 -5.76
C PHE A 39 23.01 -16.53 -6.70
N ASP A 40 23.99 -15.84 -7.28
CA ASP A 40 25.03 -16.40 -8.16
C ASP A 40 26.46 -16.20 -7.63
N ASN A 41 26.60 -15.71 -6.39
CA ASN A 41 27.85 -15.49 -5.67
C ASN A 41 28.81 -14.55 -6.43
N ASN A 42 28.26 -13.47 -6.98
CA ASN A 42 29.00 -12.47 -7.76
C ASN A 42 29.37 -11.20 -6.96
N GLY A 43 28.95 -11.11 -5.69
CA GLY A 43 29.15 -9.98 -4.78
C GLY A 43 28.03 -8.95 -4.80
N THR A 44 27.00 -9.13 -5.65
CA THR A 44 25.80 -8.28 -5.72
C THR A 44 24.67 -8.93 -4.96
N VAL A 45 23.82 -8.13 -4.33
CA VAL A 45 22.65 -8.63 -3.60
C VAL A 45 21.39 -8.36 -4.43
N GLU A 46 20.64 -9.41 -4.74
CA GLU A 46 19.37 -9.31 -5.42
C GLU A 46 18.18 -9.44 -4.47
N GLN A 47 17.03 -8.97 -4.91
CA GLN A 47 15.75 -9.05 -4.20
C GLN A 47 14.73 -9.76 -5.09
N ILE A 48 14.35 -10.98 -4.72
CA ILE A 48 13.36 -11.77 -5.44
C ILE A 48 12.04 -11.72 -4.68
N PHE A 49 11.06 -11.01 -5.23
CA PHE A 49 9.70 -10.97 -4.70
C PHE A 49 8.91 -12.17 -5.22
N THR A 50 8.14 -12.80 -4.34
CA THR A 50 7.26 -13.92 -4.69
C THR A 50 5.82 -13.63 -4.26
N ARG A 51 4.89 -14.25 -4.98
CA ARG A 51 3.49 -14.39 -4.58
C ARG A 51 3.19 -15.85 -4.30
N ASN A 52 2.32 -16.12 -3.34
CA ASN A 52 1.87 -17.47 -3.09
C ASN A 52 0.80 -17.88 -4.11
N ILE A 53 1.00 -19.00 -4.80
CA ILE A 53 0.00 -19.65 -5.65
C ILE A 53 -0.09 -21.10 -5.20
N ASN A 54 -1.26 -21.52 -4.70
CA ASN A 54 -1.51 -22.89 -4.25
C ASN A 54 -0.45 -23.41 -3.25
N GLY A 55 -0.04 -22.57 -2.30
CA GLY A 55 0.97 -22.92 -1.29
C GLY A 55 2.42 -22.80 -1.75
N LYS A 56 2.68 -22.45 -3.02
CA LYS A 56 4.01 -22.33 -3.60
C LYS A 56 4.43 -20.87 -3.80
N ASP A 57 5.69 -20.56 -3.52
CA ASP A 57 6.28 -19.25 -3.74
C ASP A 57 6.75 -19.09 -5.19
N VAL A 58 5.99 -18.33 -5.97
CA VAL A 58 6.29 -18.08 -7.39
C VAL A 58 6.84 -16.67 -7.57
N PRO A 59 7.99 -16.47 -8.22
CA PRO A 59 8.54 -15.14 -8.46
C PRO A 59 7.59 -14.24 -9.25
N VAL A 60 7.50 -12.96 -8.86
CA VAL A 60 6.72 -11.95 -9.62
C VAL A 60 7.54 -11.27 -10.72
N HIS A 61 8.87 -11.45 -10.69
CA HIS A 61 9.79 -10.90 -11.69
C HIS A 61 9.68 -11.63 -13.02
N LEU A 62 9.97 -10.93 -14.12
CA LEU A 62 10.03 -11.55 -15.43
C LEU A 62 11.34 -12.32 -15.60
N LEU A 63 11.33 -13.43 -16.33
CA LEU A 63 12.55 -14.22 -16.61
C LEU A 63 13.68 -13.38 -17.19
N ARG A 64 13.36 -12.40 -18.06
CA ARG A 64 14.36 -11.49 -18.63
C ARG A 64 15.07 -10.64 -17.57
N GLU A 65 14.38 -10.29 -16.49
CA GLU A 65 14.94 -9.49 -15.39
C GLU A 65 15.87 -10.35 -14.54
N LEU A 66 15.46 -11.58 -14.24
CA LEU A 66 16.33 -12.53 -13.54
C LEU A 66 17.59 -12.81 -14.36
N ARG A 67 17.48 -13.05 -15.68
CA ARG A 67 18.64 -13.26 -16.57
C ARG A 67 19.59 -12.08 -16.64
N ALA A 68 19.08 -10.87 -16.46
CA ALA A 68 19.89 -9.65 -16.52
C ALA A 68 20.71 -9.42 -15.24
N GLN A 69 20.40 -10.11 -14.15
CA GLN A 69 21.01 -9.89 -12.84
C GLN A 69 21.69 -11.14 -12.28
N ILE A 70 21.14 -12.32 -12.56
CA ILE A 70 21.55 -13.59 -11.95
C ILE A 70 22.06 -14.54 -13.03
N ASN A 71 23.33 -14.91 -12.91
CA ASN A 71 24.05 -15.72 -13.87
C ASN A 71 24.14 -17.20 -13.44
N THR A 72 22.99 -17.89 -13.40
CA THR A 72 22.97 -19.36 -13.20
C THR A 72 22.65 -20.12 -14.49
N PRO A 73 23.16 -21.35 -14.67
CA PRO A 73 22.86 -22.16 -15.85
C PRO A 73 21.35 -22.39 -16.06
N LEU A 74 20.59 -22.61 -14.98
CA LEU A 74 19.14 -22.81 -15.04
C LEU A 74 18.41 -21.57 -15.57
N ILE A 75 18.65 -20.40 -14.98
CA ILE A 75 17.99 -19.14 -15.39
C ILE A 75 18.36 -18.76 -16.84
N LYS A 76 19.61 -19.04 -17.25
CA LYS A 76 20.04 -18.82 -18.63
C LYS A 76 19.29 -19.70 -19.62
N ASN A 77 19.08 -20.99 -19.31
CA ASN A 77 18.62 -21.97 -20.29
C ASN A 77 17.11 -22.27 -20.25
N ILE A 78 16.39 -21.90 -19.18
CA ILE A 78 14.95 -22.15 -19.06
C ILE A 78 14.11 -21.37 -20.08
N THR A 79 13.06 -21.98 -20.64
CA THR A 79 12.13 -21.27 -21.54
C THR A 79 11.16 -20.39 -20.76
N TYR A 80 10.53 -19.41 -21.42
CA TYR A 80 9.47 -18.60 -20.77
C TYR A 80 8.26 -19.45 -20.35
N SER A 81 7.92 -20.48 -21.13
CA SER A 81 6.80 -21.38 -20.85
C SER A 81 7.05 -22.24 -19.61
N ASP A 82 8.29 -22.70 -19.42
CA ASP A 82 8.68 -23.46 -18.23
C ASP A 82 8.79 -22.54 -17.01
N TYR A 83 9.39 -21.36 -17.17
CA TYR A 83 9.50 -20.36 -16.10
C TYR A 83 8.15 -19.92 -15.54
N ALA A 84 7.09 -19.86 -16.36
CA ALA A 84 5.76 -19.48 -15.89
C ALA A 84 5.19 -20.39 -14.77
N LYS A 85 5.79 -21.57 -14.56
CA LYS A 85 5.36 -22.56 -13.56
C LYS A 85 6.38 -22.77 -12.45
N ILE A 86 7.58 -22.19 -12.56
CA ILE A 86 8.68 -22.48 -11.66
C ILE A 86 8.52 -21.74 -10.33
N THR A 87 8.85 -22.41 -9.24
CA THR A 87 8.89 -21.80 -7.90
C THR A 87 10.30 -21.32 -7.55
N ILE A 88 10.42 -20.54 -6.48
CA ILE A 88 11.74 -20.08 -6.03
C ILE A 88 12.63 -21.23 -5.53
N ASP A 89 12.06 -22.28 -4.94
CA ASP A 89 12.75 -23.50 -4.52
C ASP A 89 13.20 -24.40 -5.68
N GLU A 90 12.56 -24.28 -6.84
CA GLU A 90 13.00 -24.93 -8.07
C GLU A 90 14.06 -24.09 -8.82
N LEU A 91 14.09 -22.77 -8.61
CA LEU A 91 15.07 -21.86 -9.22
C LEU A 91 16.44 -21.90 -8.54
N PHE A 92 16.48 -22.13 -7.23
CA PHE A 92 17.70 -22.03 -6.44
C PHE A 92 17.87 -23.23 -5.51
N PRO A 93 19.11 -23.72 -5.31
CA PRO A 93 19.40 -24.73 -4.31
C PRO A 93 18.93 -24.30 -2.91
N LYS A 94 18.39 -25.26 -2.15
CA LYS A 94 17.94 -25.04 -0.76
C LYS A 94 18.99 -24.35 0.11
N ALA A 95 20.27 -24.69 -0.06
CA ALA A 95 21.37 -24.08 0.70
C ALA A 95 21.48 -22.56 0.49
N ILE A 96 21.20 -22.06 -0.73
CA ILE A 96 21.17 -20.62 -1.02
C ILE A 96 19.95 -20.00 -0.34
N LEU A 97 18.78 -20.63 -0.47
CA LEU A 97 17.54 -20.11 0.13
C LEU A 97 17.57 -20.07 1.66
N ASP A 98 18.21 -21.07 2.30
CA ASP A 98 18.39 -21.13 3.75
C ASP A 98 19.32 -20.01 4.27
N GLN A 99 20.19 -19.48 3.41
CA GLN A 99 21.09 -18.35 3.71
C GLN A 99 20.46 -17.00 3.36
N SER A 100 19.34 -16.98 2.64
CA SER A 100 18.66 -15.75 2.24
C SER A 100 17.98 -15.07 3.42
N LEU A 101 18.06 -13.74 3.47
CA LEU A 101 17.17 -12.95 4.33
C LEU A 101 15.77 -12.97 3.71
N VAL A 102 14.81 -13.54 4.43
CA VAL A 102 13.41 -13.60 3.97
C VAL A 102 12.58 -12.55 4.72
N LYS A 103 12.02 -11.60 3.97
CA LYS A 103 11.00 -10.67 4.47
C LYS A 103 9.62 -11.16 4.07
N ILE A 104 8.68 -11.03 4.99
CA ILE A 104 7.33 -11.55 4.86
C ILE A 104 6.34 -10.38 4.89
N CYS A 105 5.38 -10.38 3.95
CA CYS A 105 4.27 -9.46 3.94
C CYS A 105 2.96 -10.25 3.87
N ASN A 106 2.13 -10.10 4.90
CA ASN A 106 0.86 -10.80 5.08
C ASN A 106 -0.36 -9.92 4.83
N THR A 107 -0.17 -8.66 4.41
CA THR A 107 -1.26 -7.77 4.02
C THR A 107 -0.75 -6.61 3.16
N PHE A 108 -1.43 -6.35 2.05
CA PHE A 108 -1.31 -5.09 1.31
C PHE A 108 -2.44 -4.10 1.61
N GLN A 109 -3.40 -4.50 2.43
CA GLN A 109 -4.54 -3.66 2.74
C GLN A 109 -4.12 -2.45 3.56
N SER A 110 -4.77 -1.32 3.29
CA SER A 110 -4.81 -0.19 4.21
C SER A 110 -5.73 -0.56 5.38
N LEU A 111 -5.30 -0.31 6.61
CA LEU A 111 -5.92 -0.84 7.82
C LEU A 111 -6.27 0.27 8.81
N ILE A 112 -7.27 -0.01 9.64
CA ILE A 112 -7.45 0.61 10.95
C ILE A 112 -7.03 -0.43 11.98
N VAL A 113 -6.22 -0.01 12.93
CA VAL A 113 -5.81 -0.83 14.08
C VAL A 113 -6.38 -0.16 15.31
N LEU A 114 -7.46 -0.74 15.85
CA LEU A 114 -8.10 -0.28 17.07
C LEU A 114 -7.29 -0.73 18.26
N ASN A 115 -7.01 0.19 19.17
CA ASN A 115 -6.36 -0.09 20.42
C ASN A 115 -7.44 -0.18 21.52
N ASN A 116 -7.26 -1.12 22.43
CA ASN A 116 -8.11 -1.25 23.60
C ASN A 116 -7.20 -1.52 24.78
N LYS A 117 -6.70 -0.44 25.38
CA LYS A 117 -5.81 -0.44 26.55
C LYS A 117 -4.54 -1.26 26.33
N GLY A 118 -3.95 -1.14 25.14
CA GLY A 118 -2.73 -1.84 24.73
C GLY A 118 -2.98 -3.13 23.94
N HIS A 119 -4.24 -3.55 23.79
CA HIS A 119 -4.61 -4.67 22.93
C HIS A 119 -5.05 -4.18 21.56
N PHE A 120 -4.29 -4.50 20.52
CA PHE A 120 -4.54 -4.05 19.17
C PHE A 120 -5.34 -5.06 18.35
N SER A 121 -6.36 -4.59 17.63
CA SER A 121 -7.14 -5.36 16.65
C SER A 121 -7.17 -4.63 15.32
N ALA A 122 -6.78 -5.31 14.24
CA ALA A 122 -6.73 -4.71 12.91
C ALA A 122 -7.94 -5.11 12.05
N LYS A 123 -8.49 -4.16 11.32
CA LYS A 123 -9.51 -4.39 10.29
C LYS A 123 -9.21 -3.56 9.03
N PRO A 124 -9.60 -4.03 7.85
CA PRO A 124 -9.38 -3.28 6.61
C PRO A 124 -10.21 -1.99 6.59
N LEU A 125 -9.62 -0.93 6.02
CA LEU A 125 -10.38 0.22 5.54
C LEU A 125 -11.33 -0.20 4.40
N PRO A 126 -12.40 0.57 4.11
CA PRO A 126 -13.37 0.25 3.07
C PRO A 126 -12.75 -0.03 1.69
N ALA A 127 -13.48 -0.72 0.83
CA ALA A 127 -12.98 -1.15 -0.48
C ALA A 127 -12.40 -0.01 -1.35
N SER A 128 -12.96 1.21 -1.26
CA SER A 128 -12.42 2.38 -1.95
C SER A 128 -10.99 2.74 -1.51
N ALA A 129 -10.66 2.56 -0.23
CA ALA A 129 -9.31 2.75 0.32
C ALA A 129 -8.28 1.71 -0.16
N GLN A 130 -8.74 0.65 -0.85
CA GLN A 130 -7.90 -0.41 -1.39
C GLN A 130 -7.66 -0.28 -2.90
N MET A 131 -8.25 0.73 -3.54
CA MET A 131 -8.18 0.93 -4.99
C MET A 131 -6.82 1.45 -5.46
N SER A 132 -6.04 2.09 -4.58
CA SER A 132 -4.71 2.61 -4.89
C SER A 132 -3.87 2.68 -3.61
N THR A 133 -2.62 3.13 -3.71
CA THR A 133 -1.82 3.43 -2.52
C THR A 133 -2.41 4.59 -1.75
N ILE A 134 -2.36 4.51 -0.42
CA ILE A 134 -2.58 5.67 0.46
C ILE A 134 -1.21 6.18 0.91
N ASN A 135 -0.83 7.37 0.43
CA ASN A 135 0.46 7.98 0.73
C ASN A 135 0.36 8.98 1.89
N ASN A 136 -0.78 9.66 2.04
CA ASN A 136 -1.02 10.60 3.13
C ASN A 136 -2.47 10.49 3.64
N ILE A 137 -2.65 10.73 4.94
CA ILE A 137 -3.91 10.69 5.67
C ILE A 137 -4.00 11.96 6.53
N THR A 138 -5.06 12.74 6.37
CA THR A 138 -5.44 13.80 7.31
C THR A 138 -6.68 13.36 8.08
N ILE A 139 -6.70 13.66 9.38
CA ILE A 139 -7.78 13.26 10.29
C ILE A 139 -8.39 14.53 10.89
N LEU A 140 -9.70 14.67 10.78
CA LEU A 140 -10.46 15.87 11.12
C LEU A 140 -11.94 15.50 11.17
N ASP A 141 -12.71 16.05 12.11
CA ASP A 141 -14.17 16.09 12.02
C ASP A 141 -14.58 17.12 10.93
N ILE A 142 -14.91 16.64 9.73
CA ILE A 142 -15.20 17.47 8.55
C ILE A 142 -16.68 17.87 8.55
N ASN A 143 -17.55 16.95 8.95
CA ASN A 143 -19.00 17.12 8.90
C ASN A 143 -19.61 17.67 10.21
N LYS A 144 -18.79 17.87 11.25
CA LYS A 144 -19.16 18.38 12.58
C LYS A 144 -20.14 17.49 13.33
N ASP A 145 -20.10 16.18 13.08
CA ASP A 145 -20.92 15.21 13.82
C ASP A 145 -20.28 14.75 15.14
N GLY A 146 -19.06 15.22 15.43
CA GLY A 146 -18.30 14.87 16.63
C GLY A 146 -17.39 13.66 16.45
N ASN A 147 -17.39 13.02 15.28
CA ASN A 147 -16.52 11.89 14.97
C ASN A 147 -15.38 12.31 14.04
N LEU A 148 -14.25 11.62 14.14
CA LEU A 148 -13.11 11.88 13.27
C LEU A 148 -13.32 11.23 11.89
N ASP A 149 -13.15 12.05 10.85
CA ASP A 149 -13.17 11.61 9.45
C ASP A 149 -11.75 11.46 8.91
N LEU A 150 -11.61 10.75 7.79
CA LEU A 150 -10.35 10.60 7.07
C LEU A 150 -10.41 11.30 5.73
N ILE A 151 -9.34 12.01 5.39
CA ILE A 151 -9.06 12.48 4.04
C ILE A 151 -7.77 11.81 3.61
N THR A 152 -7.80 11.07 2.51
CA THR A 152 -6.64 10.34 2.03
C THR A 152 -6.27 10.76 0.62
N THR A 153 -4.97 10.80 0.36
CA THR A 153 -4.42 11.02 -0.97
C THR A 153 -3.38 9.95 -1.28
N GLY A 154 -3.16 9.70 -2.56
CA GLY A 154 -2.56 8.44 -2.98
C GLY A 154 -1.99 8.44 -4.39
N ASN A 155 -1.95 7.23 -4.94
CA ASN A 155 -1.37 6.85 -6.23
C ASN A 155 0.15 6.70 -6.25
N ASN A 156 0.60 5.85 -7.16
CA ASN A 156 2.01 5.65 -7.46
C ASN A 156 2.16 5.27 -8.95
N TYR A 157 2.79 6.15 -9.71
CA TYR A 157 2.99 6.00 -11.15
C TYR A 157 4.36 5.40 -11.51
N ASN A 158 5.21 5.18 -10.51
CA ASN A 158 6.61 4.76 -10.69
C ASN A 158 6.79 3.23 -10.71
N TYR A 159 5.70 2.48 -10.83
CA TYR A 159 5.79 1.04 -11.07
C TYR A 159 6.33 0.74 -12.47
N LYS A 160 7.10 -0.35 -12.58
CA LYS A 160 7.44 -0.93 -13.88
C LYS A 160 6.14 -1.21 -14.66
N PRO A 161 6.12 -1.07 -16.00
CA PRO A 161 4.92 -1.28 -16.80
C PRO A 161 4.19 -2.60 -16.51
N GLN A 162 4.93 -3.68 -16.24
CA GLN A 162 4.37 -5.00 -15.92
C GLN A 162 3.54 -5.06 -14.62
N TYR A 163 3.77 -4.13 -13.68
CA TYR A 163 3.07 -4.08 -12.40
C TYR A 163 1.89 -3.10 -12.39
N THR A 164 1.66 -2.43 -13.53
CA THR A 164 0.68 -1.37 -13.76
C THR A 164 0.83 -0.19 -12.81
N ARG A 165 0.33 0.98 -13.22
CA ARG A 165 0.28 2.14 -12.31
C ARG A 165 -0.83 1.91 -11.28
N GLN A 166 -0.68 2.50 -10.10
CA GLN A 166 -1.78 2.64 -9.15
C GLN A 166 -2.30 4.07 -9.26
N ASP A 167 -3.41 4.24 -9.97
CA ASP A 167 -3.94 5.54 -10.39
C ASP A 167 -5.44 5.73 -10.08
N ALA A 168 -5.99 4.87 -9.23
CA ALA A 168 -7.42 4.85 -8.91
C ALA A 168 -7.80 5.60 -7.61
N SER A 169 -6.88 6.35 -6.98
CA SER A 169 -7.26 7.33 -5.95
C SER A 169 -7.47 8.69 -6.61
N TYR A 170 -8.58 9.33 -6.28
CA TYR A 170 -8.93 10.68 -6.74
C TYR A 170 -9.01 11.67 -5.57
N GLY A 171 -8.30 11.37 -4.47
CA GLY A 171 -8.57 11.97 -3.18
C GLY A 171 -9.85 11.36 -2.60
N ASP A 172 -9.78 10.81 -1.40
CA ASP A 172 -10.90 10.09 -0.80
C ASP A 172 -11.24 10.70 0.55
N VAL A 173 -12.53 10.83 0.83
CA VAL A 173 -13.06 11.27 2.11
C VAL A 173 -13.88 10.14 2.70
N PHE A 174 -13.66 9.84 3.97
CA PHE A 174 -14.37 8.81 4.69
C PHE A 174 -14.96 9.38 5.97
N PHE A 175 -16.27 9.29 6.12
CA PHE A 175 -16.92 9.69 7.36
C PHE A 175 -16.81 8.61 8.42
N GLY A 176 -16.35 8.99 9.62
CA GLY A 176 -16.25 8.13 10.79
C GLY A 176 -17.58 7.99 11.51
N ASP A 177 -17.84 6.84 12.13
CA ASP A 177 -19.05 6.62 12.95
C ASP A 177 -18.79 6.73 14.46
N GLY A 178 -17.57 7.10 14.85
CA GLY A 178 -17.14 7.14 16.25
C GLY A 178 -17.02 5.77 16.90
N LYS A 179 -16.98 4.70 16.11
CA LYS A 179 -16.77 3.30 16.53
C LYS A 179 -15.65 2.65 15.70
N GLY A 180 -14.80 3.49 15.12
CA GLY A 180 -13.73 3.11 14.21
C GLY A 180 -14.20 2.54 12.88
N ASN A 181 -15.45 2.72 12.45
CA ASN A 181 -15.88 2.39 11.09
C ASN A 181 -15.93 3.64 10.22
N PHE A 182 -15.67 3.44 8.93
CA PHE A 182 -15.53 4.54 7.98
C PHE A 182 -16.36 4.27 6.74
N THR A 183 -17.05 5.30 6.24
CA THR A 183 -17.88 5.22 5.04
C THR A 183 -17.38 6.22 4.01
N TRP A 184 -16.96 5.71 2.85
CA TRP A 184 -16.49 6.53 1.74
C TRP A 184 -17.57 7.48 1.22
N GLN A 185 -17.16 8.69 0.90
CA GLN A 185 -17.99 9.73 0.31
C GLN A 185 -17.47 10.06 -1.09
N SER A 186 -18.39 10.25 -2.02
CA SER A 186 -18.02 10.57 -3.40
C SER A 186 -17.37 11.94 -3.51
N ASN A 187 -16.42 12.10 -4.43
CA ASN A 187 -15.81 13.39 -4.74
C ASN A 187 -16.84 14.45 -5.14
N GLN A 188 -17.97 14.02 -5.73
CA GLN A 188 -19.06 14.93 -6.10
C GLN A 188 -19.77 15.50 -4.86
N SER A 189 -19.96 14.71 -3.81
CA SER A 189 -20.61 15.18 -2.58
C SER A 189 -19.66 16.00 -1.71
N THR A 190 -18.37 15.67 -1.68
CA THR A 190 -17.39 16.36 -0.83
C THR A 190 -16.71 17.54 -1.49
N GLY A 191 -16.68 17.60 -2.82
CA GLY A 191 -15.92 18.59 -3.58
C GLY A 191 -14.40 18.40 -3.52
N PHE A 192 -13.92 17.36 -2.82
CA PHE A 192 -12.50 17.03 -2.76
C PHE A 192 -12.14 16.12 -3.93
N PHE A 193 -11.44 16.63 -4.93
CA PHE A 193 -11.04 15.87 -6.11
C PHE A 193 -9.58 16.16 -6.49
N VAL A 194 -8.73 15.15 -6.32
CA VAL A 194 -7.29 15.19 -6.55
C VAL A 194 -6.93 14.13 -7.57
N ARG A 195 -6.81 14.52 -8.84
CA ARG A 195 -6.34 13.63 -9.90
C ARG A 195 -4.84 13.77 -10.09
N GLY A 196 -4.10 12.69 -9.86
CA GLY A 196 -2.64 12.67 -10.03
C GLY A 196 -1.96 11.85 -8.95
N GLN A 197 -0.63 11.79 -8.98
CA GLN A 197 0.14 11.18 -7.89
C GLN A 197 0.33 12.21 -6.78
N ALA A 198 -0.37 12.01 -5.66
CA ALA A 198 -0.31 12.87 -4.49
C ALA A 198 0.53 12.18 -3.40
N ASN A 199 1.71 12.73 -3.13
CA ASN A 199 2.64 12.16 -2.15
C ASN A 199 2.52 12.82 -0.78
N ASP A 200 2.02 14.06 -0.73
CA ASP A 200 1.92 14.81 0.51
C ASP A 200 0.68 15.70 0.56
N MET A 201 0.18 15.91 1.78
CA MET A 201 -1.00 16.69 2.10
C MET A 201 -0.85 17.29 3.49
N VAL A 202 -1.10 18.59 3.58
CA VAL A 202 -0.93 19.37 4.81
C VAL A 202 -2.21 20.14 5.14
N LEU A 203 -2.65 20.05 6.39
CA LEU A 203 -3.71 20.88 6.94
C LEU A 203 -3.14 22.24 7.37
N LEU A 204 -3.66 23.31 6.78
CA LEU A 204 -3.30 24.69 7.07
C LEU A 204 -4.42 25.37 7.85
N ASN A 205 -4.10 25.86 9.05
CA ASN A 205 -5.02 26.66 9.86
C ASN A 205 -4.74 28.14 9.61
N ALA A 206 -5.51 28.78 8.74
CA ALA A 206 -5.32 30.19 8.42
C ALA A 206 -5.81 31.10 9.56
N ASN A 207 -6.92 30.74 10.20
CA ASN A 207 -7.44 31.35 11.42
C ASN A 207 -8.45 30.39 12.09
N LYS A 208 -9.11 30.84 13.17
CA LYS A 208 -10.08 30.03 13.94
C LYS A 208 -11.22 29.43 13.10
N ASN A 209 -11.58 30.07 11.99
CA ASN A 209 -12.77 29.73 11.18
C ASN A 209 -12.40 29.32 9.75
N ALA A 210 -11.12 29.12 9.46
CA ALA A 210 -10.65 28.85 8.11
C ALA A 210 -9.53 27.82 8.12
N LYS A 211 -9.90 26.59 7.75
CA LYS A 211 -8.99 25.47 7.53
C LYS A 211 -8.88 25.19 6.04
N TYR A 212 -7.66 24.91 5.59
CA TYR A 212 -7.38 24.55 4.21
C TYR A 212 -6.56 23.26 4.15
N ILE A 213 -6.68 22.53 3.06
CA ILE A 213 -5.86 21.38 2.75
C ILE A 213 -5.04 21.72 1.53
N LEU A 214 -3.72 21.72 1.67
CA LEU A 214 -2.79 21.85 0.57
C LEU A 214 -2.31 20.45 0.18
N VAL A 215 -2.51 20.07 -1.08
CA VAL A 215 -2.10 18.78 -1.64
C VAL A 215 -0.98 19.00 -2.64
N GLY A 216 0.15 18.30 -2.43
CA GLY A 216 1.29 18.29 -3.34
C GLY A 216 1.16 17.17 -4.37
N LEU A 217 1.17 17.54 -5.65
CA LEU A 217 1.11 16.61 -6.77
C LEU A 217 2.48 16.46 -7.44
N ASN A 218 2.84 15.22 -7.77
CA ASN A 218 4.08 14.92 -8.48
C ASN A 218 3.99 15.40 -9.95
N ASN A 219 4.94 16.23 -10.39
CA ASN A 219 4.99 16.83 -11.73
C ASN A 219 3.72 17.63 -12.11
N ASP A 220 3.02 18.21 -11.13
CA ASP A 220 1.86 19.07 -11.35
C ASP A 220 1.81 20.20 -10.30
N PHE A 221 0.90 21.16 -10.48
CA PHE A 221 0.69 22.24 -9.52
C PHE A 221 0.01 21.74 -8.25
N PRO A 222 0.37 22.28 -7.08
CA PRO A 222 -0.33 21.95 -5.84
C PRO A 222 -1.79 22.44 -5.88
N GLN A 223 -2.67 21.71 -5.20
CA GLN A 223 -4.09 22.05 -5.11
C GLN A 223 -4.45 22.46 -3.68
N LEU A 224 -5.22 23.53 -3.55
CA LEU A 224 -5.67 24.06 -2.26
C LEU A 224 -7.19 23.92 -2.15
N PHE A 225 -7.64 23.24 -1.09
CA PHE A 225 -9.05 23.06 -0.78
C PHE A 225 -9.39 23.83 0.49
N LYS A 226 -10.51 24.56 0.48
CA LYS A 226 -11.07 25.13 1.70
C LYS A 226 -12.02 24.11 2.32
N ILE A 227 -11.87 23.85 3.62
CA ILE A 227 -12.84 23.05 4.35
C ILE A 227 -14.01 23.97 4.68
N ASN A 228 -15.19 23.65 4.15
CA ASN A 228 -16.41 24.36 4.49
C ASN A 228 -16.89 23.84 5.84
N GLU A 229 -17.05 24.78 6.76
CA GLU A 229 -17.53 24.57 8.12
C GLU A 229 -19.06 24.58 8.20
#